data_AF-A0A2V8BZ16-F1
#
_entry.id   AF-A0A2V8BZ16-F1
#
_cell.length_a   1.000
_cell.length_b   1.000
_cell.length_c   1.000
_cell.angle_alpha   90.00
_cell.angle_beta   90.00
_cell.angle_gamma   90.00
#
_symmetry.space_group_name_H-M   'P 1'
#
loop_
_entity.id
_entity.type
_entity.pdbx_description
1 polymer ?
#
loop_
_entity_poly.entity_id
_entity_poly.type
_entity_poly.pdbx_seq_one_letter_code
_entity_poly.pdbx_strand_id
1 'polypeptide(L)'
;MKPRTSRLPAGLTILVAAGLAAVGCGQAPPPYKPVADVKQLMQGIVDPSADVVWESVATIFTKEGVEDRRPRTADEWANVRNHAMMLTEAGNLLMMPSRAKDGDEWMKMAQELVDTSAVALRAAEGKNVEGLYDVGGKIDEVCEKCHKKYWPNY
;
A
#
# COMPACT_ATOMS: atom_id res chain seq x y z
N MET A 1 -33.52 -68.60 -45.65
CA MET A 1 -33.27 -67.67 -46.78
C MET A 1 -34.39 -66.64 -46.88
N LYS A 2 -34.13 -65.39 -46.52
CA LYS A 2 -34.51 -64.18 -47.28
C LYS A 2 -33.69 -63.01 -46.74
N PRO A 3 -32.84 -62.35 -47.54
CA PRO A 3 -32.00 -61.24 -47.09
C PRO A 3 -32.81 -59.94 -47.11
N ARG A 4 -32.63 -59.08 -46.11
CA ARG A 4 -33.22 -57.74 -46.11
C ARG A 4 -32.12 -56.68 -46.08
N THR A 5 -31.70 -56.34 -47.30
CA THR A 5 -31.22 -55.05 -47.81
C THR A 5 -30.87 -53.94 -46.81
N SER A 6 -29.60 -53.56 -46.85
CA SER A 6 -28.97 -52.33 -46.34
C SER A 6 -29.72 -51.05 -46.69
N ARG A 7 -29.74 -50.09 -45.75
CA ARG A 7 -29.77 -48.65 -46.02
C ARG A 7 -28.92 -47.92 -44.99
N LEU A 8 -27.76 -47.42 -45.43
CA LEU A 8 -27.04 -46.33 -44.75
C LEU A 8 -27.72 -45.00 -45.11
N PRO A 9 -27.96 -44.09 -44.16
CA PRO A 9 -28.02 -42.68 -44.45
C PRO A 9 -26.68 -42.02 -44.11
N ALA A 10 -26.09 -41.41 -45.12
CA ALA A 10 -25.13 -40.32 -44.96
C ALA A 10 -25.83 -39.14 -44.28
N GLY A 11 -25.15 -38.47 -43.35
CA GLY A 11 -25.62 -37.16 -42.89
C GLY A 11 -25.04 -36.68 -41.57
N LEU A 12 -24.22 -35.62 -41.70
CA LEU A 12 -24.10 -34.49 -40.77
C LEU A 12 -23.11 -34.58 -39.61
N THR A 13 -21.90 -34.12 -39.91
CA THR A 13 -20.95 -33.45 -39.00
C THR A 13 -21.65 -32.44 -38.10
N ILE A 14 -21.55 -32.60 -36.77
CA ILE A 14 -21.57 -31.46 -35.83
C ILE A 14 -20.49 -31.73 -34.77
N LEU A 15 -19.36 -31.01 -34.90
CA LEU A 15 -18.45 -30.72 -33.81
C LEU A 15 -19.20 -29.85 -32.79
N VAL A 16 -19.45 -30.35 -31.59
CA VAL A 16 -19.70 -29.50 -30.42
C VAL A 16 -18.57 -29.72 -29.44
N ALA A 17 -17.54 -28.90 -29.59
CA ALA A 17 -16.63 -28.56 -28.51
C ALA A 17 -17.43 -27.79 -27.45
N ALA A 18 -17.99 -28.48 -26.47
CA ALA A 18 -18.52 -27.86 -25.27
C ALA A 18 -17.32 -27.51 -24.38
N GLY A 19 -16.94 -26.23 -24.45
CA GLY A 19 -15.74 -25.68 -23.85
C GLY A 19 -15.65 -25.88 -22.35
N LEU A 20 -14.44 -26.18 -21.91
CA LEU A 20 -13.94 -25.87 -20.57
C LEU A 20 -14.20 -24.38 -20.29
N ALA A 21 -15.29 -24.08 -19.57
CA ALA A 21 -15.45 -22.81 -18.87
C ALA A 21 -14.52 -22.83 -17.65
N ALA A 22 -13.23 -22.62 -17.88
CA ALA A 22 -12.25 -22.40 -16.83
C ALA A 22 -12.50 -21.00 -16.22
N VAL A 23 -13.06 -21.01 -15.01
CA VAL A 23 -12.62 -20.24 -13.83
C VAL A 23 -12.07 -18.84 -14.13
N GLY A 24 -12.97 -17.87 -14.17
CA GLY A 24 -12.66 -16.44 -14.10
C GLY A 24 -13.44 -15.76 -12.99
N CYS A 25 -13.43 -16.31 -11.77
CA CYS A 25 -13.99 -15.59 -10.62
C CYS A 25 -13.02 -14.49 -10.22
N GLY A 26 -13.12 -13.32 -10.85
CA GLY A 26 -12.65 -12.09 -10.24
C GLY A 26 -13.44 -11.90 -8.95
N GLN A 27 -12.80 -12.06 -7.79
CA GLN A 27 -13.46 -11.78 -6.52
C GLN A 27 -13.87 -10.32 -6.52
N ALA A 28 -15.15 -10.05 -6.24
CA ALA A 28 -15.60 -8.68 -6.02
C ALA A 28 -14.75 -8.06 -4.91
N PRO A 29 -14.33 -6.78 -5.04
CA PRO A 29 -13.57 -6.13 -3.99
C PRO A 29 -14.34 -6.19 -2.67
N PRO A 30 -13.65 -6.32 -1.51
CA PRO A 30 -14.30 -6.26 -0.21
C PRO A 30 -15.19 -5.02 -0.11
N PRO A 31 -16.32 -5.08 0.63
CA PRO A 31 -17.29 -3.97 0.69
C PRO A 31 -16.82 -2.83 1.61
N TYR A 32 -15.62 -2.31 1.37
CA TYR A 32 -15.08 -1.16 2.07
C TYR A 32 -15.86 0.12 1.73
N LYS A 33 -15.95 1.03 2.69
CA LYS A 33 -16.58 2.35 2.52
C LYS A 33 -15.57 3.44 2.88
N PRO A 34 -14.97 4.14 1.90
CA PRO A 34 -14.14 5.30 2.17
C PRO A 34 -14.99 6.37 2.87
N VAL A 35 -14.54 6.82 4.04
CA VAL A 35 -15.20 7.90 4.82
C VAL A 35 -14.50 9.25 4.69
N ALA A 36 -13.33 9.26 4.06
CA ALA A 36 -12.46 10.41 3.90
C ALA A 36 -11.96 10.50 2.46
N ASP A 37 -11.84 11.72 1.93
CA ASP A 37 -11.12 11.98 0.69
C ASP A 37 -9.60 11.91 0.88
N VAL A 38 -8.83 12.16 -0.19
CA VAL A 38 -7.35 12.13 -0.14
C VAL A 38 -6.81 13.17 0.83
N LYS A 39 -7.33 14.41 0.81
CA LYS A 39 -6.82 15.49 1.66
C LYS A 39 -7.05 15.18 3.14
N GLN A 40 -8.25 14.71 3.47
CA GLN A 40 -8.59 14.29 4.83
C GLN A 40 -7.76 13.09 5.29
N LEU A 41 -7.48 12.13 4.40
CA LEU A 41 -6.60 11.00 4.70
C LEU A 41 -5.16 11.46 4.97
N MET A 42 -4.63 12.37 4.16
CA MET A 42 -3.29 12.93 4.34
C MET A 42 -3.20 13.63 5.69
N GLN A 43 -4.05 14.62 5.93
CA GLN A 43 -4.01 15.45 7.13
C GLN A 43 -4.39 14.71 8.42
N GLY A 44 -5.26 13.70 8.31
CA GLY A 44 -5.82 13.00 9.48
C GLY A 44 -5.07 11.74 9.88
N ILE A 45 -4.28 11.15 8.98
CA ILE A 45 -3.58 9.87 9.24
C ILE A 45 -2.13 9.93 8.76
N VAL A 46 -1.87 10.30 7.50
CA VAL A 46 -0.52 10.22 6.92
C VAL A 46 0.43 11.19 7.62
N ASP A 47 0.09 12.48 7.60
CA ASP A 47 0.92 13.57 8.16
C ASP A 47 1.25 13.32 9.64
N PRO A 48 0.26 13.15 10.56
CA PRO A 48 0.58 12.95 11.98
C PRO A 48 1.34 11.64 12.25
N SER A 49 1.17 10.61 11.40
CA SER A 49 1.93 9.37 11.54
C SER A 49 3.37 9.53 11.10
N ALA A 50 3.61 10.27 10.01
CA ALA A 50 4.94 10.60 9.55
C ALA A 50 5.68 11.49 10.56
N ASP A 51 5.01 12.50 11.11
CA ASP A 51 5.57 13.38 12.15
C ASP A 51 6.07 12.57 13.36
N VAL A 52 5.26 11.63 13.87
CA VAL A 52 5.69 10.78 14.99
C VAL A 52 6.92 9.93 14.64
N VAL A 53 7.01 9.42 13.41
CA VAL A 53 8.18 8.65 12.97
C VAL A 53 9.41 9.55 12.87
N TRP A 54 9.30 10.71 12.22
CA TRP A 54 10.40 11.65 12.03
C TRP A 54 10.90 12.28 13.33
N GLU A 55 9.99 12.70 14.21
CA GLU A 55 10.34 13.34 15.47
C GLU A 55 10.85 12.36 16.53
N SER A 56 10.71 11.05 16.29
CA SER A 56 11.13 10.02 17.24
C SER A 56 12.65 9.98 17.47
N VAL A 57 13.44 10.37 16.46
CA VAL A 57 14.90 10.28 16.47
C VAL A 57 15.54 11.55 15.92
N ALA A 58 16.41 12.20 16.69
CA ALA A 58 17.11 13.40 16.24
C ALA A 58 18.39 13.65 17.05
N THR A 59 19.38 14.28 16.41
CA THR A 59 20.51 14.91 17.09
C THR A 59 20.35 16.42 16.96
N ILE A 60 20.19 17.12 18.08
CA ILE A 60 19.88 18.55 18.11
C ILE A 60 21.04 19.28 18.79
N PHE A 61 21.66 20.21 18.06
CA PHE A 61 22.70 21.08 18.61
C PHE A 61 22.04 22.30 19.25
N THR A 62 22.13 22.42 20.57
CA THR A 62 21.61 23.55 21.34
C THR A 62 22.77 24.40 21.89
N LYS A 63 22.45 25.52 22.54
CA LYS A 63 23.48 26.35 23.21
C LYS A 63 24.06 25.63 24.44
N GLU A 64 23.30 24.72 25.02
CA GLU A 64 23.61 23.97 26.23
C GLU A 64 24.36 22.65 25.95
N GLY A 65 24.37 22.18 24.69
CA GLY A 65 25.06 20.96 24.29
C GLY A 65 24.40 20.25 23.11
N VAL A 66 24.59 18.93 23.02
CA VAL A 66 23.95 18.08 22.01
C VAL A 66 22.86 17.25 22.69
N GLU A 67 21.62 17.40 22.24
CA GLU A 67 20.49 16.55 22.64
C GLU A 67 20.38 15.35 21.69
N ASP A 68 20.44 14.15 22.27
CA ASP A 68 20.12 12.87 21.61
C ASP A 68 18.66 12.50 21.90
N ARG A 69 17.79 12.69 20.91
CA ARG A 69 16.38 12.32 20.97
C ARG A 69 16.19 10.92 20.40
N ARG A 70 15.58 10.05 21.20
CA ARG A 70 15.21 8.67 20.84
C ARG A 70 14.19 8.10 21.83
N PRO A 71 13.41 7.09 21.44
CA PRO A 71 12.53 6.38 22.36
C PRO A 71 13.35 5.58 23.39
N ARG A 72 12.96 5.67 24.66
CA ARG A 72 13.62 5.03 25.81
C ARG A 72 12.68 4.06 26.54
N THR A 73 11.38 4.36 26.57
CA THR A 73 10.39 3.52 27.26
C THR A 73 9.67 2.58 26.31
N ALA A 74 9.03 1.54 26.85
CA ALA A 74 8.21 0.63 26.07
C ALA A 74 7.05 1.36 25.36
N ASP A 75 6.45 2.35 26.04
CA ASP A 75 5.34 3.13 25.51
C ASP A 75 5.78 4.06 24.37
N GLU A 76 6.95 4.69 24.49
CA GLU A 76 7.51 5.50 23.41
C GLU A 76 7.82 4.65 22.17
N TRP A 77 8.43 3.47 22.34
CA TRP A 77 8.66 2.53 21.24
C TRP A 77 7.34 2.03 20.62
N ALA A 78 6.33 1.74 21.45
CA ALA A 78 5.02 1.33 20.96
C ALA A 78 4.32 2.46 20.18
N ASN A 79 4.48 3.72 20.61
CA ASN A 79 3.94 4.86 19.92
C ASN A 79 4.52 4.99 18.50
N VAL A 80 5.84 4.92 18.36
CA VAL A 80 6.51 4.97 17.04
C VAL A 80 6.09 3.78 16.17
N ARG A 81 6.07 2.56 16.73
CA ARG A 81 5.63 1.35 16.01
C ARG A 81 4.20 1.49 15.48
N ASN A 82 3.27 1.99 16.31
CA ASN A 82 1.88 2.16 15.91
C ASN A 82 1.72 3.18 14.79
N HIS A 83 2.42 4.31 14.85
CA HIS A 83 2.36 5.33 13.79
C HIS A 83 3.05 4.87 12.51
N ALA A 84 4.16 4.14 12.59
CA ALA A 84 4.78 3.53 11.41
C ALA A 84 3.84 2.51 10.73
N MET A 85 3.08 1.74 11.51
CA MET A 85 2.03 0.85 11.00
C MET A 85 0.90 1.64 10.34
N MET A 86 0.42 2.71 10.97
CA MET A 86 -0.61 3.58 10.40
C MET A 86 -0.16 4.18 9.07
N LEU A 87 1.08 4.67 8.99
CA LEU A 87 1.64 5.24 7.77
C LEU A 87 1.75 4.19 6.65
N THR A 88 2.21 2.99 7.00
CA THR A 88 2.28 1.84 6.07
C THR A 88 0.90 1.51 5.50
N GLU A 89 -0.11 1.37 6.36
CA GLU A 89 -1.48 1.05 5.91
C GLU A 89 -2.16 2.21 5.19
N ALA A 90 -1.80 3.46 5.51
CA ALA A 90 -2.34 4.63 4.81
C ALA A 90 -1.93 4.66 3.33
N GLY A 91 -0.76 4.12 2.97
CA GLY A 91 -0.38 3.87 1.57
C GLY A 91 -1.40 2.98 0.84
N ASN A 92 -1.88 1.91 1.49
CA ASN A 92 -2.95 1.07 0.94
C ASN A 92 -4.27 1.84 0.80
N LEU A 93 -4.58 2.72 1.75
CA LEU A 93 -5.78 3.55 1.71
C LEU A 93 -5.77 4.56 0.56
N LEU A 94 -4.60 5.03 0.12
CA LEU A 94 -4.46 5.91 -1.06
C LEU A 94 -4.76 5.17 -2.37
N MET A 95 -4.57 3.86 -2.40
CA MET A 95 -4.82 3.00 -3.58
C MET A 95 -6.29 2.61 -3.78
N MET A 96 -7.19 3.00 -2.86
CA MET A 96 -8.62 2.70 -3.02
C MET A 96 -9.21 3.36 -4.28
N PRO A 97 -10.18 2.74 -4.99
CA PRO A 97 -10.67 3.25 -6.28
C PRO A 97 -11.19 4.69 -6.28
N SER A 98 -11.76 5.15 -5.17
CA SER A 98 -12.27 6.53 -5.04
C SER A 98 -11.18 7.59 -4.79
N ARG A 99 -9.95 7.15 -4.50
CA ARG A 99 -8.80 8.01 -4.15
C ARG A 99 -7.67 7.91 -5.17
N ALA A 100 -7.54 6.75 -5.79
CA ALA A 100 -6.57 6.48 -6.84
C ALA A 100 -6.68 7.51 -7.97
N LYS A 101 -5.52 7.95 -8.46
CA LYS A 101 -5.39 8.82 -9.64
C LYS A 101 -4.70 8.03 -10.74
N ASP A 102 -4.94 8.42 -12.00
CA ASP A 102 -4.30 7.97 -13.25
C ASP A 102 -4.09 6.46 -13.54
N GLY A 103 -4.31 5.57 -12.58
CA GLY A 103 -4.16 4.12 -12.72
C GLY A 103 -2.71 3.63 -12.83
N ASP A 104 -1.69 4.47 -12.69
CA ASP A 104 -0.30 4.06 -12.87
C ASP A 104 0.65 4.67 -11.83
N GLU A 105 1.16 5.88 -12.06
CA GLU A 105 2.19 6.50 -11.21
C GLU A 105 1.70 6.70 -9.78
N TRP A 106 0.42 7.00 -9.58
CA TRP A 106 -0.17 7.10 -8.25
C TRP A 106 -0.04 5.79 -7.49
N MET A 107 -0.38 4.67 -8.15
CA MET A 107 -0.35 3.34 -7.54
C MET A 107 1.08 2.94 -7.19
N LYS A 108 2.03 3.20 -8.09
CA LYS A 108 3.47 2.94 -7.87
C LYS A 108 4.00 3.72 -6.68
N MET A 109 3.72 5.03 -6.61
CA MET A 109 4.20 5.88 -5.51
C MET A 109 3.52 5.56 -4.18
N ALA A 110 2.22 5.23 -4.20
CA ALA A 110 1.51 4.79 -3.00
C ALA A 110 2.07 3.46 -2.47
N GLN A 111 2.38 2.50 -3.35
CA GLN A 111 3.03 1.25 -2.97
C GLN A 111 4.43 1.49 -2.40
N GLU A 112 5.19 2.43 -2.98
CA GLU A 112 6.51 2.77 -2.47
C GLU A 112 6.46 3.41 -1.07
N LEU A 113 5.41 4.17 -0.76
CA LEU A 113 5.14 4.63 0.60
C LEU A 113 4.89 3.44 1.54
N VAL A 114 4.05 2.48 1.15
CA VAL A 114 3.82 1.25 1.93
C VAL A 114 5.15 0.55 2.23
N ASP A 115 5.95 0.30 1.19
CA ASP A 115 7.17 -0.48 1.29
C ASP A 115 8.24 0.22 2.15
N THR A 116 8.37 1.54 1.99
CA THR A 116 9.33 2.37 2.75
C THR A 116 8.91 2.52 4.20
N SER A 117 7.63 2.80 4.47
CA SER A 117 7.12 2.92 5.84
C SER A 117 7.13 1.58 6.58
N ALA A 118 7.01 0.44 5.88
CA ALA A 118 7.19 -0.87 6.48
C ALA A 118 8.63 -1.10 7.00
N VAL A 119 9.64 -0.41 6.44
CA VAL A 119 11.00 -0.40 7.00
C VAL A 119 11.02 0.32 8.35
N ALA A 120 10.33 1.46 8.47
CA ALA A 120 10.20 2.18 9.74
C ALA A 120 9.46 1.35 10.81
N LEU A 121 8.42 0.62 10.41
CA LEU A 121 7.71 -0.30 11.30
C LEU A 121 8.67 -1.36 11.86
N ARG A 122 9.45 -2.03 10.99
CA ARG A 122 10.44 -3.03 11.42
C ARG A 122 11.54 -2.43 12.28
N ALA A 123 11.99 -1.21 11.98
CA ALA A 123 12.98 -0.51 12.80
C ALA A 123 12.43 -0.21 14.20
N ALA A 124 11.18 0.23 14.31
CA ALA A 124 10.51 0.45 15.59
C ALA A 124 10.31 -0.86 16.39
N GLU A 125 9.90 -1.95 15.74
CA GLU A 125 9.78 -3.27 16.36
C GLU A 125 11.11 -3.80 16.89
N GLY A 126 12.19 -3.59 16.12
CA GLY A 126 13.55 -3.95 16.50
C GLY A 126 14.24 -2.96 17.44
N LYS A 127 13.56 -1.87 17.83
CA LYS A 127 14.14 -0.76 18.61
C LYS A 127 15.43 -0.18 18.01
N ASN A 128 15.48 -0.12 16.68
CA ASN A 128 16.64 0.31 15.91
C ASN A 128 16.59 1.82 15.63
N VAL A 129 17.33 2.59 16.43
CA VAL A 129 17.41 4.06 16.33
C VAL A 129 18.02 4.52 15.01
N GLU A 130 19.13 3.90 14.59
CA GLU A 130 19.79 4.23 13.31
C GLU A 130 18.88 3.90 12.12
N GLY A 131 18.20 2.76 12.17
CA GLY A 131 17.23 2.37 11.16
C GLY A 131 16.04 3.35 11.04
N LEU A 132 15.57 3.90 12.16
CA LEU A 132 14.53 4.95 12.15
C LEU A 132 15.05 6.27 11.59
N TYR A 133 16.30 6.63 11.88
CA TYR A 133 16.91 7.85 11.36
C TYR A 133 17.08 7.78 9.84
N ASP A 134 17.65 6.68 9.34
CA ASP A 134 17.92 6.47 7.92
C ASP A 134 16.64 6.37 7.07
N VAL A 135 15.60 5.71 7.59
CA VAL A 135 14.33 5.58 6.86
C VAL A 135 13.55 6.89 6.85
N GLY A 136 13.72 7.76 7.85
CA GLY A 136 13.05 9.05 7.92
C GLY A 136 13.28 9.89 6.66
N GLY A 137 14.54 10.01 6.20
CA GLY A 137 14.86 10.72 4.96
C GLY A 137 14.27 10.06 3.71
N LYS A 138 14.21 8.73 3.66
CA LYS A 138 13.60 8.00 2.52
C LYS A 138 12.10 8.22 2.45
N ILE A 139 11.41 8.29 3.59
CA ILE A 139 9.98 8.60 3.64
C ILE A 139 9.75 10.01 3.07
N ASP A 140 10.57 10.99 3.46
CA ASP A 140 10.50 12.37 2.93
C ASP A 140 10.64 12.39 1.40
N GLU A 141 11.65 11.71 0.85
CA GLU A 141 11.85 11.61 -0.60
C GLU A 141 10.64 11.00 -1.34
N VAL A 142 10.00 9.98 -0.77
CA VAL A 142 8.80 9.35 -1.33
C VAL A 142 7.61 10.32 -1.28
N CYS A 143 7.43 11.03 -0.17
CA CYS A 143 6.39 12.04 0.00
C CYS A 143 6.54 13.16 -1.05
N GLU A 144 7.72 13.76 -1.15
CA GLU A 144 8.02 14.86 -2.07
C GLU A 144 7.82 14.45 -3.53
N LYS A 145 8.25 13.24 -3.91
CA LYS A 145 8.06 12.73 -5.26
C LYS A 145 6.59 12.67 -5.65
N CYS A 146 5.72 12.21 -4.75
CA CYS A 146 4.28 12.15 -4.98
C CYS A 146 3.65 13.55 -5.00
N HIS A 147 3.99 14.38 -4.01
CA HIS A 147 3.44 15.73 -3.86
C HIS A 147 3.81 16.64 -5.03
N LYS A 148 5.05 16.60 -5.52
CA LYS A 148 5.46 17.36 -6.70
C LYS A 148 4.58 17.11 -7.94
N LYS A 149 4.03 15.90 -8.08
CA LYS A 149 3.19 15.53 -9.23
C LYS A 149 1.71 15.81 -8.99
N TYR A 150 1.18 15.41 -7.84
CA TYR A 150 -0.27 15.44 -7.56
C TYR A 150 -0.71 16.57 -6.64
N TRP A 151 0.25 17.29 -6.09
CA TRP A 151 0.10 18.47 -5.24
C TRP A 151 1.13 19.57 -5.55
N PRO A 152 1.24 20.04 -6.82
CA PRO A 152 2.28 21.01 -7.21
C PRO A 152 2.06 22.46 -6.71
N ASN A 153 0.90 22.75 -6.11
CA ASN A 153 0.46 24.11 -5.75
C ASN A 153 0.13 24.28 -4.25
N TYR A 154 0.66 23.42 -3.39
CA TYR A 154 0.94 23.82 -2.00
C TYR A 154 2.44 24.09 -1.87
#